data_AF-A0A945AH75-F1
#
_entry.id   AF-A0A945AH75-F1
#
_cell.length_a   1.000
_cell.length_b   1.000
_cell.length_c   1.000
_cell.angle_alpha   90.00
_cell.angle_beta   90.00
_cell.angle_gamma   90.00
#
_symmetry.space_group_name_H-M   'P 1'
#
loop_
_entity.id
_entity.type
_entity.pdbx_description
1 polymer ?
#
loop_
_entity_poly.entity_id
_entity_poly.type
_entity_poly.pdbx_seq_one_letter_code
_entity_poly.pdbx_strand_id
1 'polypeptide(L)'
;PLVSVGKGFSVHLGKLDSDDLTMLMAGASDSGRVHPKGGDAEGFELEEALTEARRCLRCDCAAATDCRLRHYADAYSADALAYRGERRSVAYLEISPAPSTPQVNHGVRFDVGKCISCGKCIQIAEESGEGLGLTHVGRGFDVRVGVPFSGSIGEGLAQAASRAIAACPTGAMVRAPE
;
A
#
# COMPACT_ATOMS: atom_id res chain seq x y z
N PRO A 1 -16.60 26.47 18.56
CA PRO A 1 -15.28 25.80 18.65
C PRO A 1 -15.32 24.43 17.99
N LEU A 2 -14.67 24.29 16.83
CA LEU A 2 -14.44 22.98 16.22
C LEU A 2 -13.41 22.27 17.11
N VAL A 3 -13.88 21.41 18.00
CA VAL A 3 -13.03 20.49 18.76
C VAL A 3 -12.43 19.56 17.73
N SER A 4 -11.11 19.64 17.51
CA SER A 4 -10.44 18.63 16.68
C SER A 4 -10.71 17.29 17.33
N VAL A 5 -11.46 16.42 16.63
CA VAL A 5 -11.53 15.00 16.98
C VAL A 5 -10.08 14.57 17.20
N GLY A 6 -9.76 14.06 18.39
CA GLY A 6 -8.39 13.79 18.80
C GLY A 6 -7.63 13.12 17.65
N LYS A 7 -6.47 13.69 17.27
CA LYS A 7 -5.68 13.14 16.17
C LYS A 7 -5.32 11.70 16.53
N GLY A 8 -6.00 10.74 15.92
CA GLY A 8 -5.66 9.33 16.05
C GLY A 8 -4.25 9.05 15.54
N PHE A 9 -3.74 7.88 15.88
CA PHE A 9 -2.37 7.46 15.65
C PHE A 9 -2.05 7.62 14.17
N SER A 10 -0.95 8.32 13.93
CA SER A 10 -0.48 8.66 12.59
C SER A 10 1.03 8.50 12.52
N VAL A 11 1.47 8.00 11.38
CA VAL A 11 2.88 7.92 10.99
C VAL A 11 3.03 8.71 9.71
N HIS A 12 4.03 9.58 9.69
CA HIS A 12 4.37 10.37 8.51
C HIS A 12 5.51 9.70 7.75
N LEU A 13 5.40 9.67 6.43
CA LEU A 13 6.38 9.03 5.55
C LEU A 13 7.77 9.70 5.62
N GLY A 14 7.81 10.97 6.05
CA GLY A 14 9.05 11.74 6.15
C GLY A 14 9.53 12.23 4.78
N LYS A 15 10.84 12.50 4.67
CA LYS A 15 11.47 12.93 3.42
C LYS A 15 11.72 11.71 2.54
N LEU A 16 11.29 11.80 1.28
CA LEU A 16 11.52 10.77 0.26
C LEU A 16 12.90 10.94 -0.36
N ASP A 17 13.57 9.82 -0.64
CA ASP A 17 14.73 9.81 -1.52
C ASP A 17 14.29 9.78 -3.00
N SER A 18 15.27 9.79 -3.91
CA SER A 18 15.01 9.79 -5.35
C SER A 18 14.28 8.53 -5.83
N ASP A 19 14.55 7.39 -5.20
CA ASP A 19 14.06 6.09 -5.63
C ASP A 19 12.61 5.93 -5.16
N ASP A 20 12.32 6.29 -3.91
CA ASP A 20 10.96 6.37 -3.37
C ASP A 20 10.07 7.29 -4.22
N LEU A 21 10.61 8.46 -4.59
CA LEU A 21 9.88 9.44 -5.38
C LEU A 21 9.58 8.90 -6.77
N THR A 22 10.56 8.26 -7.40
CA THR A 22 10.40 7.59 -8.70
C THR A 22 9.28 6.53 -8.63
N MET A 23 9.26 5.73 -7.57
CA MET A 23 8.23 4.71 -7.36
C MET A 23 6.83 5.31 -7.18
N LEU A 24 6.70 6.37 -6.37
CA LEU A 24 5.41 7.04 -6.16
C LEU A 24 4.91 7.77 -7.42
N MET A 25 5.81 8.27 -8.25
CA MET A 25 5.48 8.95 -9.51
C MET A 25 5.18 7.98 -10.66
N ALA A 26 5.47 6.68 -10.53
CA ALA A 26 5.43 5.72 -11.64
C ALA A 26 4.06 5.60 -12.36
N GLY A 27 2.96 6.00 -11.72
CA GLY A 27 1.64 6.07 -12.37
C GLY A 27 0.96 7.43 -12.31
N ALA A 28 1.71 8.49 -11.96
CA ALA A 28 1.25 9.86 -12.04
C ALA A 28 1.70 10.49 -13.35
N SER A 29 0.85 11.32 -13.95
CA SER A 29 1.23 12.14 -15.11
C SER A 29 2.30 13.17 -14.73
N ASP A 30 3.23 13.41 -15.65
CA ASP A 30 4.27 14.44 -15.61
C ASP A 30 3.75 15.84 -16.01
N SER A 31 2.46 15.96 -16.33
CA SER A 31 1.84 17.24 -16.68
C SER A 31 1.96 18.26 -15.55
N GLY A 32 2.05 19.53 -15.93
CA GLY A 32 2.01 20.66 -15.01
C GLY A 32 0.66 20.75 -14.29
N ARG A 33 0.64 21.47 -13.15
CA ARG A 33 -0.60 21.80 -12.44
C ARG A 33 -1.57 22.51 -13.39
N VAL A 34 -2.81 22.04 -13.41
CA VAL A 34 -3.91 22.70 -14.14
C VAL A 34 -4.69 23.58 -13.17
N HIS A 35 -5.17 24.72 -13.66
CA HIS A 35 -6.07 25.63 -12.95
C HIS A 35 -7.37 25.78 -13.74
N PRO A 36 -8.53 25.95 -13.07
CA PRO A 36 -9.79 26.23 -13.74
C PRO A 36 -9.74 27.47 -14.63
N LYS A 37 -10.11 27.36 -15.91
CA LYS A 37 -10.18 28.54 -16.81
C LYS A 37 -11.24 29.55 -16.39
N GLY A 38 -12.37 29.09 -15.86
CA GLY A 38 -13.44 29.95 -15.31
C GLY A 38 -13.10 30.59 -13.96
N GLY A 39 -11.91 30.29 -13.42
CA GLY A 39 -11.50 30.71 -12.08
C GLY A 39 -11.96 29.73 -10.98
N ASP A 40 -11.34 29.86 -9.80
CA ASP A 40 -11.49 28.88 -8.72
C ASP A 40 -12.93 28.70 -8.22
N ALA A 41 -13.78 29.72 -8.36
CA ALA A 41 -15.19 29.68 -7.96
C ALA A 41 -16.05 28.82 -8.91
N GLU A 42 -15.71 28.77 -10.20
CA GLU A 42 -16.42 27.99 -11.21
C GLU A 42 -15.93 26.53 -11.24
N GLY A 43 -14.69 26.30 -10.81
CA GLY A 43 -14.09 24.97 -10.70
C GLY A 43 -13.67 24.39 -12.06
N PHE A 44 -13.12 23.18 -12.03
CA PHE A 44 -12.57 22.53 -13.22
C PHE A 44 -13.66 22.08 -14.20
N GLU A 45 -13.43 22.30 -15.49
CA GLU A 45 -14.12 21.54 -16.54
C GLU A 45 -13.65 20.06 -16.50
N LEU A 46 -14.42 19.14 -17.09
CA LEU A 46 -14.19 17.68 -16.96
C LEU A 46 -12.77 17.26 -17.38
N GLU A 47 -12.27 17.86 -18.44
CA GLU A 47 -11.00 17.64 -19.13
C GLU A 47 -9.85 18.14 -18.26
N GLU A 48 -10.06 19.29 -17.62
CA GLU A 48 -9.12 19.88 -16.67
C GLU A 48 -9.05 19.03 -15.40
N ALA A 49 -10.21 18.60 -14.89
CA ALA A 49 -10.33 17.72 -13.73
C ALA A 49 -9.67 16.36 -13.98
N LEU A 50 -9.88 15.75 -15.14
CA LEU A 50 -9.24 14.50 -15.53
C LEU A 50 -7.72 14.66 -15.65
N THR A 51 -7.25 15.77 -16.21
CA THR A 51 -5.81 16.06 -16.33
C THR A 51 -5.18 16.24 -14.96
N GLU A 52 -5.79 17.02 -14.07
CA GLU A 52 -5.29 17.21 -12.70
C GLU A 52 -5.36 15.92 -11.89
N ALA A 53 -6.43 15.12 -12.02
CA ALA A 53 -6.58 13.85 -11.32
C ALA A 53 -5.51 12.82 -11.71
N ARG A 54 -5.08 12.82 -12.98
CA ARG A 54 -3.97 11.96 -13.47
C ARG A 54 -2.63 12.27 -12.81
N ARG A 55 -2.45 13.43 -12.17
CA ARG A 55 -1.24 13.79 -11.42
C ARG A 55 -1.22 13.23 -9.99
N CYS A 56 -2.26 12.51 -9.58
CA CYS A 56 -2.36 11.92 -8.25
C CYS A 56 -1.26 10.86 -8.02
N LEU A 57 -0.48 11.04 -6.94
CA LEU A 57 0.55 10.09 -6.52
C LEU A 57 -0.02 8.82 -5.85
N ARG A 58 -1.35 8.75 -5.65
CA ARG A 58 -2.02 7.63 -4.94
C ARG A 58 -1.38 7.34 -3.58
N CYS A 59 -1.03 8.42 -2.87
CA CYS A 59 -0.34 8.36 -1.58
C CYS A 59 -1.28 8.04 -0.40
N ASP A 60 -2.57 7.89 -0.66
CA ASP A 60 -3.54 7.48 0.33
C ASP A 60 -3.30 6.04 0.81
N CYS A 61 -3.73 5.76 2.04
CA CYS A 61 -3.69 4.42 2.59
C CYS A 61 -5.08 3.81 2.46
N ALA A 62 -5.22 2.75 1.66
CA ALA A 62 -6.51 2.08 1.48
C ALA A 62 -7.10 1.51 2.79
N ALA A 63 -6.25 1.21 3.78
CA ALA A 63 -6.68 0.78 5.11
C ALA A 63 -6.84 1.95 6.11
N ALA A 64 -6.93 3.20 5.65
CA ALA A 64 -6.94 4.37 6.55
C ALA A 64 -8.10 4.33 7.56
N THR A 65 -9.24 3.71 7.21
CA THR A 65 -10.45 3.68 8.03
C THR A 65 -10.53 2.45 8.95
N ASP A 66 -9.83 1.37 8.64
CA ASP A 66 -9.96 0.06 9.31
C ASP A 66 -8.62 -0.59 9.68
N CYS A 67 -7.50 0.15 9.59
CA CYS A 67 -6.18 -0.34 9.99
C CYS A 67 -6.13 -0.69 11.48
N ARG A 68 -6.00 -1.99 11.76
CA ARG A 68 -5.92 -2.52 13.12
C ARG A 68 -4.68 -2.01 13.86
N LEU A 69 -3.57 -1.80 13.16
CA LEU A 69 -2.38 -1.21 13.77
C LEU A 69 -2.67 0.19 14.33
N ARG A 70 -3.38 1.04 13.57
CA ARG A 70 -3.76 2.38 14.05
C ARG A 70 -4.72 2.30 15.24
N HIS A 71 -5.74 1.44 15.14
CA HIS A 71 -6.69 1.22 16.23
C HIS A 71 -6.00 0.80 17.54
N TYR A 72 -5.12 -0.20 17.49
CA TYR A 72 -4.43 -0.66 18.70
C TYR A 72 -3.36 0.31 19.16
N ALA A 73 -2.67 1.00 18.24
CA ALA A 73 -1.72 2.04 18.60
C ALA A 73 -2.40 3.19 19.36
N ASP A 74 -3.60 3.59 18.94
CA ASP A 74 -4.44 4.53 19.70
C ASP A 74 -4.84 3.97 21.07
N ALA A 75 -5.39 2.75 21.09
CA ALA A 75 -5.86 2.12 22.32
C ALA A 75 -4.77 1.97 23.39
N TYR A 76 -3.53 1.72 22.96
CA TYR A 76 -2.37 1.56 23.85
C TYR A 76 -1.51 2.82 23.98
N SER A 77 -1.95 3.96 23.43
CA SER A 77 -1.20 5.23 23.46
C SER A 77 0.25 5.09 22.97
N ALA A 78 0.44 4.33 21.88
CA ALA A 78 1.74 4.09 21.30
C ALA A 78 2.34 5.38 20.73
N ASP A 79 3.62 5.60 20.98
CA ASP A 79 4.39 6.71 20.40
C ASP A 79 5.24 6.21 19.23
N ALA A 80 4.88 6.63 18.01
CA ALA A 80 5.60 6.29 16.78
C ALA A 80 7.05 6.83 16.77
N LEU A 81 7.36 7.81 17.61
CA LEU A 81 8.66 8.48 17.67
C LEU A 81 9.52 8.03 18.86
N ALA A 82 9.00 7.18 19.75
CA ALA A 82 9.74 6.69 20.91
C ALA A 82 11.02 5.95 20.53
N TYR A 83 10.97 5.20 19.43
CA TYR A 83 12.12 4.45 18.89
C TYR A 83 12.36 4.84 17.43
N ARG A 84 13.27 5.78 17.23
CA ARG A 84 13.68 6.19 15.88
C ARG A 84 14.65 5.16 15.31
N GLY A 85 14.28 4.61 14.17
CA GLY A 85 15.12 3.73 13.36
C GLY A 85 15.23 4.24 11.94
N GLU A 86 16.00 3.51 11.13
CA GLU A 86 16.05 3.75 9.70
C GLU A 86 14.68 3.45 9.07
N ARG A 87 14.26 4.32 8.15
CA ARG A 87 13.00 4.14 7.43
C ARG A 87 13.22 3.08 6.36
N ARG A 88 12.36 2.06 6.31
CA ARG A 88 12.31 1.14 5.16
C ARG A 88 11.88 1.92 3.91
N SER A 89 12.55 1.67 2.79
CA SER A 89 12.21 2.30 1.51
C SER A 89 10.74 2.05 1.12
N VAL A 90 10.17 2.96 0.35
CA VAL A 90 8.87 2.79 -0.31
C VAL A 90 9.09 1.85 -1.49
N ALA A 91 9.21 0.56 -1.20
CA ALA A 91 9.19 -0.47 -2.21
C ALA A 91 7.75 -1.01 -2.34
N TYR A 92 7.13 -0.77 -3.49
CA TYR A 92 5.99 -1.57 -3.92
C TYR A 92 6.54 -2.82 -4.58
N LEU A 93 6.32 -3.98 -3.96
CA LEU A 93 6.55 -5.25 -4.64
C LEU A 93 5.26 -5.56 -5.40
N GLU A 94 5.33 -5.26 -6.70
CA GLU A 94 4.49 -5.74 -7.79
C GLU A 94 3.02 -5.33 -7.83
N ILE A 95 2.64 -5.02 -9.07
CA ILE A 95 1.32 -5.14 -9.64
C ILE A 95 1.44 -6.37 -10.55
N SER A 96 1.16 -7.57 -10.05
CA SER A 96 1.03 -8.71 -10.95
C SER A 96 -0.31 -8.56 -11.67
N PRO A 97 -0.36 -8.47 -13.02
CA PRO A 97 -1.59 -8.80 -13.71
C PRO A 97 -1.97 -10.22 -13.32
N ALA A 98 -3.28 -10.45 -13.17
CA ALA A 98 -3.82 -11.77 -12.96
C ALA A 98 -3.18 -12.75 -13.96
N PRO A 99 -2.81 -13.99 -13.56
CA PRO A 99 -2.52 -15.02 -14.53
C PRO A 99 -3.70 -15.10 -15.52
N SER A 100 -3.40 -15.40 -16.78
CA SER A 100 -4.26 -15.39 -17.97
C SER A 100 -5.50 -16.29 -17.94
N THR A 101 -5.97 -16.67 -16.76
CA THR A 101 -7.20 -17.43 -16.51
C THR A 101 -8.37 -16.46 -16.25
N PRO A 102 -9.47 -16.48 -17.04
CA PRO A 102 -10.42 -15.38 -17.10
C PRO A 102 -11.35 -15.15 -15.89
N GLN A 103 -11.17 -15.75 -14.71
CA GLN A 103 -12.29 -15.78 -13.73
C GLN A 103 -12.03 -15.53 -12.24
N VAL A 104 -10.80 -15.46 -11.70
CA VAL A 104 -10.69 -15.44 -10.21
C VAL A 104 -9.62 -14.57 -9.56
N ASN A 105 -8.66 -14.00 -10.29
CA ASN A 105 -7.57 -13.28 -9.63
C ASN A 105 -7.62 -11.78 -9.90
N HIS A 106 -7.92 -11.01 -8.85
CA HIS A 106 -7.61 -9.59 -8.85
C HIS A 106 -6.11 -9.42 -8.59
N GLY A 107 -5.47 -8.42 -9.20
CA GLY A 107 -4.09 -8.11 -8.87
C GLY A 107 -3.96 -7.78 -7.38
N VAL A 108 -2.83 -8.13 -6.78
CA VAL A 108 -2.48 -7.73 -5.41
C VAL A 108 -1.45 -6.61 -5.52
N ARG A 109 -1.65 -5.53 -4.77
CA ARG A 109 -0.62 -4.52 -4.55
C ARG A 109 -0.03 -4.71 -3.16
N PHE A 110 1.27 -4.96 -3.09
CA PHE A 110 1.98 -5.14 -1.83
C PHE A 110 2.91 -3.96 -1.50
N ASP A 111 2.62 -3.27 -0.40
CA ASP A 111 3.36 -2.13 0.14
C ASP A 111 4.24 -2.61 1.30
N VAL A 112 5.55 -2.76 1.03
CA VAL A 112 6.53 -3.27 2.01
C VAL A 112 6.67 -2.31 3.19
N GLY A 113 6.54 -1.00 2.96
CA GLY A 113 6.64 0.03 3.98
C GLY A 113 5.52 -0.08 5.03
N LYS A 114 4.36 -0.61 4.64
CA LYS A 114 3.21 -0.85 5.54
C LYS A 114 3.16 -2.26 6.13
N CYS A 115 4.01 -3.18 5.66
CA CYS A 115 4.03 -4.56 6.15
C CYS A 115 4.75 -4.66 7.49
N ILE A 116 4.06 -5.12 8.53
CA ILE A 116 4.64 -5.34 9.87
C ILE A 116 5.17 -6.77 10.08
N SER A 117 5.36 -7.54 8.99
CA SER A 117 5.88 -8.92 9.03
C SER A 117 5.11 -9.85 9.97
N CYS A 118 3.79 -9.70 10.06
CA CYS A 118 2.94 -10.49 10.97
C CYS A 118 2.72 -11.96 10.54
N GLY A 119 3.15 -12.35 9.34
CA GLY A 119 3.05 -13.73 8.84
C GLY A 119 1.65 -14.23 8.46
N LYS A 120 0.58 -13.46 8.64
CA LYS A 120 -0.80 -13.92 8.34
C LYS A 120 -0.99 -14.36 6.88
N CYS A 121 -0.41 -13.61 5.94
CA CYS A 121 -0.48 -13.95 4.52
C CYS A 121 0.31 -15.22 4.19
N ILE A 122 1.42 -15.49 4.89
CA ILE A 122 2.20 -16.72 4.77
C ILE A 122 1.37 -17.91 5.25
N GLN A 123 0.78 -17.80 6.45
CA GLN A 123 -0.08 -18.85 7.01
C GLN A 123 -1.28 -19.15 6.09
N ILE A 124 -1.92 -18.11 5.54
CA ILE A 124 -3.06 -18.27 4.63
C ILE A 124 -2.65 -18.95 3.32
N ALA A 125 -1.47 -18.61 2.78
CA ALA A 125 -0.95 -19.25 1.58
C ALA A 125 -0.70 -20.75 1.82
N GLU A 126 -0.10 -21.10 2.96
CA GLU A 126 0.14 -22.49 3.38
C GLU A 126 -1.18 -23.26 3.55
N GLU A 127 -2.14 -22.71 4.31
CA GLU A 127 -3.47 -23.30 4.51
C GLU A 127 -4.26 -23.49 3.22
N SER A 128 -4.00 -22.66 2.21
CA SER A 128 -4.67 -22.72 0.90
C SER A 128 -3.95 -23.65 -0.08
N GLY A 129 -2.81 -24.23 0.30
CA GLY A 129 -2.02 -25.11 -0.57
C GLY A 129 -1.39 -24.38 -1.76
N GLU A 130 -1.01 -23.11 -1.59
CA GLU A 130 -0.28 -22.35 -2.61
C GLU A 130 1.05 -23.04 -2.91
N GLY A 131 1.37 -23.24 -4.19
CA GLY A 131 2.57 -23.98 -4.60
C GLY A 131 3.87 -23.30 -4.19
N LEU A 132 4.03 -22.01 -4.53
CA LEU A 132 5.15 -21.19 -4.07
C LEU A 132 4.89 -20.57 -2.69
N GLY A 133 3.65 -20.10 -2.47
CA GLY A 133 3.27 -19.40 -1.26
C GLY A 133 4.08 -18.12 -1.03
N LEU A 134 4.10 -17.69 0.23
CA LEU A 134 4.90 -16.55 0.70
C LEU A 134 5.83 -17.00 1.82
N THR A 135 6.90 -16.26 2.05
CA THR A 135 7.80 -16.48 3.18
C THR A 135 8.45 -15.18 3.66
N HIS A 136 9.16 -15.26 4.78
CA HIS A 136 10.09 -14.22 5.20
C HIS A 136 11.40 -14.37 4.44
N VAL A 137 11.79 -13.32 3.73
CA VAL A 137 13.05 -13.22 2.98
C VAL A 137 13.97 -12.24 3.71
N GLY A 138 15.25 -12.60 3.83
CA GLY A 138 16.25 -11.81 4.56
C GLY A 138 16.29 -12.12 6.06
N ARG A 139 16.96 -11.27 6.84
CA ARG A 139 17.13 -11.43 8.29
C ARG A 139 17.32 -10.06 8.96
N GLY A 140 17.03 -9.99 10.26
CA GLY A 140 17.20 -8.75 11.03
C GLY A 140 16.32 -7.62 10.50
N PHE A 141 16.90 -6.42 10.35
CA PHE A 141 16.18 -5.24 9.83
C PHE A 141 15.76 -5.37 8.36
N ASP A 142 16.42 -6.25 7.60
CA ASP A 142 16.15 -6.47 6.18
C ASP A 142 15.05 -7.51 5.92
N VAL A 143 14.40 -8.03 6.97
CA VAL A 143 13.35 -9.02 6.82
C VAL A 143 12.13 -8.41 6.10
N ARG A 144 11.67 -9.09 5.05
CA ARG A 144 10.47 -8.73 4.31
C ARG A 144 9.66 -9.97 3.95
N VAL A 145 8.36 -9.79 3.75
CA VAL A 145 7.55 -10.84 3.12
C VAL A 145 7.83 -10.81 1.62
N GLY A 146 7.98 -11.99 1.02
CA GLY A 146 8.18 -12.16 -0.42
C GLY A 146 7.88 -13.57 -0.86
N VAL A 147 8.01 -13.83 -2.16
CA VAL A 147 7.79 -15.15 -2.76
C VAL A 147 9.15 -15.82 -2.94
N PRO A 148 9.27 -17.14 -2.71
CA PRO A 148 10.49 -17.88 -3.00
C PRO A 148 10.99 -17.66 -4.45
N PHE A 149 12.30 -17.76 -4.64
CA PHE A 149 12.97 -17.65 -5.95
C PHE A 149 12.71 -16.33 -6.71
N SER A 150 12.42 -15.25 -5.98
CA SER A 150 12.06 -13.95 -6.57
C SER A 150 10.82 -14.02 -7.47
N GLY A 151 9.92 -14.97 -7.18
CA GLY A 151 8.60 -15.00 -7.79
C GLY A 151 7.77 -13.78 -7.41
N SER A 152 6.64 -13.66 -8.09
CA SER A 152 5.74 -12.54 -7.91
C SER A 152 4.67 -12.80 -6.83
N ILE A 153 4.16 -11.75 -6.18
CA ILE A 153 3.09 -11.87 -5.17
C ILE A 153 1.85 -12.56 -5.77
N GLY A 154 1.56 -12.31 -7.05
CA GLY A 154 0.49 -13.01 -7.78
C GLY A 154 0.72 -14.52 -7.90
N GLU A 155 1.97 -14.95 -8.12
CA GLU A 155 2.33 -16.38 -8.16
C GLU A 155 2.30 -17.03 -6.77
N GLY A 156 2.65 -16.29 -5.72
CA GLY A 156 2.61 -16.76 -4.32
C GLY A 156 1.21 -16.82 -3.71
N LEU A 157 0.22 -16.14 -4.30
CA LEU A 157 -1.17 -16.04 -3.80
C LEU A 157 -2.20 -16.30 -4.91
N ALA A 158 -1.96 -17.29 -5.76
CA ALA A 158 -2.76 -17.56 -6.95
C ALA A 158 -4.22 -17.96 -6.66
N GLN A 159 -4.53 -18.43 -5.45
CA GLN A 159 -5.87 -18.81 -5.00
C GLN A 159 -6.28 -18.08 -3.72
N ALA A 160 -5.29 -17.62 -2.94
CA ALA A 160 -5.47 -17.10 -1.59
C ALA A 160 -5.42 -15.57 -1.50
N ALA A 161 -5.24 -14.86 -2.61
CA ALA A 161 -5.11 -13.39 -2.64
C ALA A 161 -6.20 -12.66 -1.84
N SER A 162 -7.49 -12.95 -2.10
CA SER A 162 -8.59 -12.27 -1.40
C SER A 162 -8.60 -12.54 0.11
N ARG A 163 -8.27 -13.77 0.53
CA ARG A 163 -8.16 -14.12 1.95
C ARG A 163 -6.97 -13.40 2.61
N ALA A 164 -5.83 -13.35 1.93
CA ALA A 164 -4.63 -12.67 2.41
C ALA A 164 -4.84 -11.16 2.56
N ILE A 165 -5.50 -10.52 1.59
CA ILE A 165 -5.90 -9.10 1.64
C ILE A 165 -6.81 -8.85 2.85
N ALA A 166 -7.88 -9.64 3.01
CA ALA A 166 -8.82 -9.48 4.11
C ALA A 166 -8.19 -9.70 5.51
N ALA A 167 -7.14 -10.52 5.58
CA ALA A 167 -6.44 -10.80 6.83
C ALA A 167 -5.33 -9.79 7.16
N CYS A 168 -4.92 -8.94 6.21
CA CYS A 168 -3.86 -7.98 6.42
C CYS A 168 -4.29 -6.96 7.49
N PRO A 169 -3.56 -6.82 8.62
CA PRO A 169 -3.96 -5.92 9.70
C PRO A 169 -3.61 -4.44 9.41
N THR A 170 -2.94 -4.18 8.29
CA THR A 170 -2.50 -2.85 7.83
C THR A 170 -2.87 -2.67 6.36
N GLY A 171 -2.49 -1.54 5.76
CA GLY A 171 -2.65 -1.32 4.31
C GLY A 171 -1.54 -1.93 3.44
N ALA A 172 -0.87 -2.99 3.91
CA ALA A 172 0.26 -3.59 3.19
C ALA A 172 -0.20 -4.44 2.00
N MET A 173 -1.28 -5.21 2.13
CA MET A 173 -1.85 -5.99 1.02
C MET A 173 -3.23 -5.45 0.70
N VAL A 174 -3.41 -5.00 -0.54
CA VAL A 174 -4.68 -4.46 -1.02
C VAL A 174 -4.94 -4.94 -2.44
N ARG A 175 -6.19 -4.88 -2.88
CA ARG A 175 -6.53 -5.12 -4.28
C ARG A 175 -5.84 -4.07 -5.14
N ALA A 176 -5.19 -4.51 -6.21
CA ALA A 176 -4.65 -3.62 -7.23
C ALA A 176 -5.81 -2.88 -7.93
N PRO A 177 -5.63 -1.60 -8.28
CA PRO A 177 -6.62 -0.90 -9.11
C PRO A 177 -6.77 -1.60 -10.46
N GLU A 178 -7.99 -1.60 -11.00
CA GLU A 178 -8.33 -2.12 -12.33
C GLU A 178 -7.73 -1.26 -13.45
#